data_AF-A0A8D8X670-F1
#
_entry.id   AF-A0A8D8X670-F1
#
_cell.length_a   1.000
_cell.length_b   1.000
_cell.length_c   1.000
_cell.angle_alpha   90.00
_cell.angle_beta   90.00
_cell.angle_gamma   90.00
#
_symmetry.space_group_name_H-M   'P 1'
#
loop_
_entity.id
_entity.type
_entity.pdbx_description
1 polymer ?
#
loop_
_entity_poly.entity_id
_entity_poly.type
_entity_poly.pdbx_seq_one_letter_code
_entity_poly.pdbx_strand_id
1 'polypeptide(L)'
;VVHKVTGQIYVGAVNQLYQLTQDLDLIQTELTGPRFDSIDCLTTYCPGNSLFHPSHDQNKVLLIDYFNDRLITCGSVYQGACTIRSLQNISVVVQNVTDPVPVVSNNEEASTIAIIAPGPSNTHVMYVGTTFAGNPGNTSPRTRPGIASRSLDTNSLFQIVNNNVDRHNNTSGSHMFVEKKLEASYIINYVYGFTSEGFSYFLTTQRETIDDTSP
;
A
#
# COMPACT_ATOMS: atom_id res chain seq x y z
N VAL A 1 7.22 -10.81 8.36
CA VAL A 1 6.16 -11.84 8.21
C VAL A 1 6.78 -13.22 8.14
N VAL A 2 6.08 -14.26 8.60
CA VAL A 2 6.56 -15.65 8.58
C VAL A 2 5.67 -16.47 7.65
N HIS A 3 6.28 -17.27 6.78
CA HIS A 3 5.58 -18.19 5.91
C HIS A 3 5.04 -19.38 6.71
N LYS A 4 3.72 -19.58 6.69
CA LYS A 4 3.01 -20.52 7.58
C LYS A 4 3.42 -21.99 7.41
N VAL A 5 3.87 -22.38 6.20
CA VAL A 5 4.23 -23.77 5.89
C VAL A 5 5.74 -24.01 6.06
N THR A 6 6.58 -23.23 5.39
CA THR A 6 8.04 -23.39 5.38
C THR A 6 8.76 -22.81 6.59
N GLY A 7 8.10 -21.98 7.41
CA GLY A 7 8.76 -21.26 8.51
C GLY A 7 9.70 -20.14 8.05
N GLN A 8 9.84 -19.90 6.75
CA GLN A 8 10.71 -18.88 6.20
C GLN A 8 10.28 -17.48 6.62
N ILE A 9 11.24 -16.63 6.94
CA ILE A 9 10.99 -15.31 7.54
C ILE A 9 11.34 -14.23 6.51
N TYR A 10 10.46 -13.25 6.37
CA TYR A 10 10.68 -12.05 5.56
C TYR A 10 10.60 -10.82 6.43
N VAL A 11 11.58 -9.93 6.32
CA VAL A 11 11.68 -8.71 7.11
C VAL A 11 11.74 -7.51 6.18
N GLY A 12 10.82 -6.56 6.39
CA GLY A 12 10.82 -5.25 5.76
C GLY A 12 11.48 -4.25 6.69
N ALA A 13 12.39 -3.45 6.16
CA ALA A 13 13.12 -2.42 6.89
C ALA A 13 13.24 -1.16 6.04
N VAL A 14 13.88 -0.13 6.60
CA VAL A 14 14.23 1.07 5.84
C VAL A 14 15.32 0.72 4.83
N ASN A 15 15.05 0.98 3.55
CA ASN A 15 15.94 0.76 2.41
C ASN A 15 16.32 -0.70 2.14
N GLN A 16 15.78 -1.67 2.88
CA GLN A 16 16.19 -3.06 2.81
C GLN A 16 15.03 -4.03 2.99
N LEU A 17 15.15 -5.17 2.33
CA LEU A 17 14.34 -6.37 2.55
C LEU A 17 15.26 -7.55 2.83
N TYR A 18 14.84 -8.40 3.75
CA TYR A 18 15.59 -9.59 4.14
C TYR A 18 14.72 -10.84 4.04
N GLN A 19 15.33 -11.93 3.60
CA GLN A 19 14.78 -13.28 3.63
C GLN A 19 15.69 -14.13 4.50
N LEU A 20 15.11 -14.81 5.48
CA LEU A 20 15.84 -15.58 6.48
C LEU A 20 15.25 -16.98 6.63
N THR A 21 16.06 -17.93 7.10
CA THR A 21 15.60 -19.24 7.55
C THR A 21 14.71 -19.09 8.79
N GLN A 22 14.07 -20.18 9.21
CA GLN A 22 13.31 -20.22 10.46
C GLN A 22 14.20 -19.98 11.69
N ASP A 23 15.51 -20.27 11.58
CA ASP A 23 16.52 -20.07 12.63
C ASP A 23 17.18 -18.68 12.56
N LEU A 24 16.63 -17.76 11.75
CA LEU A 24 17.12 -16.39 11.52
C LEU A 24 18.46 -16.30 10.78
N ASP A 25 18.89 -17.35 10.09
CA ASP A 25 20.04 -17.27 9.20
C ASP A 25 19.67 -16.51 7.92
N LEU A 26 20.53 -15.58 7.52
CA LEU A 26 20.31 -14.78 6.32
C LEU A 26 20.40 -15.64 5.05
N ILE A 27 19.35 -15.59 4.23
CA ILE A 27 19.31 -16.26 2.91
C ILE A 27 19.57 -15.24 1.81
N GLN A 28 18.85 -14.12 1.82
CA GLN A 28 18.93 -13.10 0.79
C GLN A 28 18.69 -11.70 1.38
N THR A 29 19.33 -10.70 0.78
CA THR A 29 19.11 -9.28 1.06
C THR A 29 18.84 -8.54 -0.23
N GLU A 30 17.93 -7.59 -0.19
CA GLU A 30 17.58 -6.74 -1.31
C GLU A 30 17.62 -5.27 -0.87
N LEU A 31 18.34 -4.43 -1.63
CA LEU A 31 18.37 -2.99 -1.42
C LEU A 31 17.16 -2.33 -2.09
N THR A 32 16.25 -1.79 -1.28
CA THR A 32 15.06 -1.09 -1.78
C THR A 32 15.26 0.41 -1.89
N GLY A 33 16.22 0.97 -1.15
CA GLY A 33 16.56 2.39 -1.20
C GLY A 33 17.96 2.72 -0.68
N PRO A 34 18.28 4.01 -0.47
CA PRO A 34 17.47 5.16 -0.85
C PRO A 34 17.29 5.25 -2.37
N ARG A 35 16.24 5.96 -2.81
CA ARG A 35 15.95 6.21 -4.23
C ARG A 35 15.94 7.70 -4.51
N PHE A 36 16.36 8.08 -5.72
CA PHE A 36 16.23 9.45 -6.18
C PHE A 36 14.76 9.67 -6.55
N ASP A 37 14.02 10.38 -5.70
CA ASP A 37 12.56 10.51 -5.79
C ASP A 37 12.15 11.97 -5.55
N SER A 38 10.94 12.32 -5.97
CA SER A 38 10.34 13.63 -5.72
C SER A 38 8.87 13.50 -5.37
N ILE A 39 8.44 14.26 -4.37
CA ILE A 39 7.04 14.34 -3.97
C ILE A 39 6.15 14.94 -5.07
N ASP A 40 6.74 15.67 -6.02
CA ASP A 40 6.03 16.31 -7.13
C ASP A 40 5.74 15.33 -8.29
N CYS A 41 6.40 14.17 -8.31
CA CYS A 41 6.17 13.13 -9.30
C CYS A 41 4.86 12.36 -9.01
N LEU A 42 4.21 11.88 -10.08
CA LEU A 42 3.23 10.80 -10.03
C LEU A 42 3.94 9.45 -10.28
N THR A 43 3.27 8.34 -10.00
CA THR A 43 3.83 7.00 -10.21
C THR A 43 4.15 6.70 -11.69
N THR A 44 3.46 7.35 -12.63
CA THR A 44 3.64 7.14 -14.08
C THR A 44 4.39 8.27 -14.79
N TYR A 45 4.49 9.44 -14.18
CA TYR A 45 5.02 10.64 -14.82
C TYR A 45 5.64 11.58 -13.80
N CYS A 46 6.76 12.20 -14.15
CA CYS A 46 7.35 13.26 -13.34
C CYS A 46 7.54 14.55 -14.15
N PRO A 47 7.09 15.71 -13.63
CA PRO A 47 7.36 17.01 -14.26
C PRO A 47 8.87 17.28 -14.40
N GLY A 48 9.27 17.89 -15.51
CA GLY A 48 10.70 18.13 -15.80
C GLY A 48 11.40 19.13 -14.86
N ASN A 49 10.63 19.94 -14.13
CA ASN A 49 11.12 20.89 -13.13
C ASN A 49 11.06 20.36 -11.69
N SER A 50 10.77 19.06 -11.50
CA SER A 50 10.69 18.46 -10.17
C SER A 50 12.04 18.41 -9.49
N LEU A 51 12.06 18.70 -8.20
CA LEU A 51 13.26 18.61 -7.38
C LEU A 51 13.38 17.20 -6.82
N PHE A 52 14.42 16.49 -7.24
CA PHE A 52 14.69 15.14 -6.79
C PHE A 52 15.73 15.14 -5.69
N HIS A 53 15.52 14.29 -4.69
CA HIS A 53 16.44 14.08 -3.59
C HIS A 53 16.57 12.58 -3.29
N PRO A 54 17.69 12.14 -2.68
CA PRO A 54 17.75 10.80 -2.11
C PRO A 54 16.73 10.68 -0.98
N SER A 55 15.73 9.83 -1.19
CA SER A 55 14.64 9.56 -0.26
C SER A 55 14.76 8.14 0.26
N HIS A 56 14.56 7.95 1.57
CA HIS A 56 14.54 6.63 2.16
C HIS A 56 13.26 5.88 1.79
N ASP A 57 13.41 4.59 1.52
CA ASP A 57 12.29 3.70 1.26
C ASP A 57 11.87 2.97 2.54
N GLN A 58 10.78 3.43 3.15
CA GLN A 58 10.17 2.81 4.32
C GLN A 58 9.26 1.67 3.86
N ASN A 59 9.53 0.43 4.28
CA ASN A 59 8.60 -0.67 4.02
C ASN A 59 7.27 -0.43 4.77
N LYS A 60 6.17 -0.24 4.02
CA LYS A 60 4.83 0.02 4.55
C LYS A 60 3.93 -1.22 4.55
N VAL A 61 4.16 -2.11 3.58
CA VAL A 61 3.41 -3.37 3.46
C VAL A 61 4.39 -4.48 3.12
N LEU A 62 4.20 -5.61 3.80
CA LEU A 62 4.91 -6.85 3.57
C LEU A 62 3.91 -8.00 3.76
N LEU A 63 3.45 -8.61 2.66
CA LEU A 63 2.42 -9.66 2.68
C LEU A 63 2.84 -10.86 1.84
N ILE A 64 2.44 -12.04 2.27
CA ILE A 64 2.56 -13.27 1.48
C ILE A 64 1.21 -13.54 0.83
N ASP A 65 1.18 -13.55 -0.48
CA ASP A 65 0.04 -14.01 -1.27
C ASP A 65 0.20 -15.51 -1.54
N TYR A 66 -0.38 -16.32 -0.64
CA TYR A 66 -0.31 -17.78 -0.72
C TYR A 66 -1.04 -18.36 -1.93
N PHE A 67 -1.97 -17.62 -2.54
CA PHE A 67 -2.74 -18.12 -3.69
C PHE A 67 -1.92 -18.08 -4.97
N ASN A 68 -0.96 -17.15 -5.06
CA ASN A 68 -0.12 -16.95 -6.23
C ASN A 68 1.37 -17.15 -5.96
N ASP A 69 1.73 -17.76 -4.81
CA ASP A 69 3.10 -18.07 -4.39
C ASP A 69 4.09 -16.89 -4.53
N ARG A 70 3.70 -15.72 -4.01
CA ARG A 70 4.49 -14.49 -4.19
C ARG A 70 4.47 -13.58 -2.96
N LEU A 71 5.49 -12.74 -2.86
CA LEU A 71 5.65 -11.73 -1.83
C LEU A 71 5.22 -10.36 -2.37
N ILE A 72 4.37 -9.65 -1.64
CA ILE A 72 3.97 -8.28 -1.93
C ILE A 72 4.73 -7.34 -1.01
N THR A 73 5.47 -6.40 -1.58
CA THR A 73 6.23 -5.39 -0.83
C THR A 73 5.84 -4.00 -1.31
N CYS A 74 5.44 -3.10 -0.41
CA CYS A 74 5.18 -1.71 -0.75
C CYS A 74 6.05 -0.78 0.08
N GLY A 75 6.62 0.21 -0.59
CA GLY A 75 7.54 1.19 -0.05
C GLY A 75 6.93 2.59 0.04
N SER A 76 7.60 3.54 0.69
CA SER A 76 7.17 4.95 0.73
C SER A 76 7.56 5.71 -0.53
N VAL A 77 8.64 5.31 -1.21
CA VAL A 77 9.10 5.95 -2.45
C VAL A 77 8.15 5.71 -3.61
N TYR A 78 8.30 6.50 -4.67
CA TYR A 78 7.51 6.40 -5.90
C TYR A 78 6.01 6.51 -5.63
N GLN A 79 5.64 7.42 -4.72
CA GLN A 79 4.26 7.71 -4.32
C GLN A 79 3.54 6.59 -3.59
N GLY A 80 4.28 5.64 -3.00
CA GLY A 80 3.70 4.50 -2.29
C GLY A 80 3.42 3.31 -3.20
N ALA A 81 4.34 3.01 -4.11
CA ALA A 81 4.19 1.92 -5.05
C ALA A 81 4.45 0.54 -4.41
N CYS A 82 3.83 -0.50 -4.98
CA CYS A 82 4.02 -1.89 -4.59
C CYS A 82 4.76 -2.68 -5.66
N THR A 83 5.47 -3.73 -5.24
CA THR A 83 6.21 -4.66 -6.08
C THR A 83 5.84 -6.09 -5.70
N ILE A 84 5.80 -6.97 -6.70
CA ILE A 84 5.58 -8.41 -6.53
C ILE A 84 6.92 -9.13 -6.70
N ARG A 85 7.34 -9.87 -5.68
CA ARG A 85 8.62 -10.58 -5.62
C ARG A 85 8.43 -12.08 -5.45
N SER A 86 9.41 -12.87 -5.87
CA SER A 86 9.45 -14.31 -5.62
C SER A 86 9.59 -14.59 -4.11
N LEU A 87 8.90 -15.62 -3.62
CA LEU A 87 9.12 -16.14 -2.27
C LEU A 87 10.44 -16.92 -2.17
N GLN A 88 10.89 -17.53 -3.27
CA GLN A 88 12.15 -18.28 -3.31
C GLN A 88 13.37 -17.36 -3.28
N ASN A 89 13.33 -16.24 -3.98
CA ASN A 89 14.39 -15.23 -3.98
C ASN A 89 13.79 -13.82 -4.03
N ILE A 90 13.83 -13.10 -2.90
CA ILE A 90 13.22 -11.77 -2.79
C ILE A 90 13.83 -10.70 -3.70
N SER A 91 15.03 -10.91 -4.25
CA SER A 91 15.63 -9.98 -5.23
C SER A 91 15.01 -10.10 -6.62
N VAL A 92 14.22 -11.14 -6.89
CA VAL A 92 13.55 -11.35 -8.17
C VAL A 92 12.16 -10.73 -8.14
N VAL A 93 11.94 -9.69 -8.96
CA VAL A 93 10.61 -9.15 -9.26
C VAL A 93 9.95 -10.06 -10.29
N VAL A 94 8.86 -10.74 -9.89
CA VAL A 94 8.21 -11.76 -10.73
C VAL A 94 7.06 -11.22 -11.55
N GLN A 95 6.66 -9.96 -11.31
CA GLN A 95 5.56 -9.35 -12.03
C GLN A 95 5.69 -7.84 -12.12
N ASN A 96 5.66 -7.35 -13.36
CA ASN A 96 5.62 -5.93 -13.63
C ASN A 96 4.19 -5.42 -13.47
N VAL A 97 4.04 -4.31 -12.74
CA VAL A 97 2.78 -3.59 -12.66
C VAL A 97 2.69 -2.71 -13.90
N THR A 98 1.85 -3.11 -14.86
CA THR A 98 1.73 -2.43 -16.17
C THR A 98 1.31 -0.97 -16.02
N ASP A 99 0.35 -0.70 -15.12
CA ASP A 99 -0.15 0.64 -14.80
C ASP A 99 0.07 0.92 -13.31
N PRO A 100 1.25 1.42 -12.93
CA PRO A 100 1.60 1.56 -11.54
C PRO A 100 0.78 2.68 -10.89
N VAL A 101 0.16 2.36 -9.75
CA VAL A 101 -0.71 3.25 -8.99
C VAL A 101 -0.17 3.43 -7.57
N PRO A 102 -0.44 4.56 -6.93
CA PRO A 102 -0.11 4.74 -5.52
C PRO A 102 -1.04 3.87 -4.67
N VAL A 103 -0.46 2.98 -3.87
CA VAL A 103 -1.18 1.99 -3.05
C VAL A 103 -1.15 2.36 -1.58
N VAL A 104 0.04 2.71 -1.08
CA VAL A 104 0.31 3.00 0.34
C VAL A 104 0.68 4.48 0.53
N SER A 105 0.80 4.93 1.79
CA SER A 105 1.27 6.29 2.05
C SER A 105 2.76 6.43 1.71
N ASN A 106 3.09 7.54 1.03
CA ASN A 106 4.46 7.96 0.74
C ASN A 106 5.11 8.73 1.90
N ASN A 107 4.36 9.05 2.95
CA ASN A 107 4.89 9.66 4.16
C ASN A 107 5.48 8.59 5.08
N GLU A 108 6.65 8.83 5.66
CA GLU A 108 7.40 7.85 6.46
C GLU A 108 6.70 7.40 7.75
N GLU A 109 5.92 8.28 8.38
CA GLU A 109 5.26 8.02 9.67
C GLU A 109 3.79 7.61 9.52
N ALA A 110 3.18 7.96 8.39
CA ALA A 110 1.79 7.66 8.11
C ALA A 110 1.53 6.14 8.13
N SER A 111 0.51 5.73 8.88
CA SER A 111 0.16 4.32 9.03
C SER A 111 -0.38 3.74 7.73
N THR A 112 -0.13 2.45 7.52
CA THR A 112 -0.73 1.67 6.46
C THR A 112 -0.92 0.25 6.97
N ILE A 113 -2.12 -0.29 6.76
CA ILE A 113 -2.45 -1.68 7.05
C ILE A 113 -2.99 -2.31 5.78
N ALA A 114 -2.52 -3.51 5.48
CA ALA A 114 -3.02 -4.29 4.36
C ALA A 114 -3.25 -5.75 4.78
N ILE A 115 -4.32 -6.34 4.27
CA ILE A 115 -4.67 -7.76 4.45
C ILE A 115 -5.15 -8.36 3.14
N ILE A 116 -4.91 -9.66 2.95
CA ILE A 116 -5.47 -10.43 1.82
C ILE A 116 -6.65 -11.24 2.33
N ALA A 117 -7.78 -11.11 1.66
CA ALA A 117 -9.03 -11.78 2.04
C ALA A 117 -9.90 -12.05 0.81
N PRO A 118 -10.92 -12.92 0.93
CA PRO A 118 -11.94 -13.07 -0.11
C PRO A 118 -12.63 -11.74 -0.40
N GLY A 119 -12.77 -11.42 -1.68
CA GLY A 119 -13.44 -10.24 -2.20
C GLY A 119 -14.65 -10.58 -3.07
N PRO A 120 -15.14 -9.62 -3.87
CA PRO A 120 -16.26 -9.83 -4.79
C PRO A 120 -15.98 -11.02 -5.74
N SER A 121 -17.02 -11.79 -6.08
CA SER A 121 -16.93 -12.91 -7.04
C SER A 121 -15.97 -14.03 -6.64
N ASN A 122 -15.76 -14.26 -5.33
CA ASN A 122 -14.87 -15.30 -4.78
C ASN A 122 -13.39 -15.18 -5.21
N THR A 123 -12.95 -14.03 -5.70
CA THR A 123 -11.52 -13.77 -5.90
C THR A 123 -10.88 -13.29 -4.60
N HIS A 124 -9.56 -13.42 -4.47
CA HIS A 124 -8.83 -12.83 -3.35
C HIS A 124 -8.39 -11.42 -3.73
N VAL A 125 -8.60 -10.49 -2.79
CA VAL A 125 -8.25 -9.08 -2.97
C VAL A 125 -7.39 -8.64 -1.80
N MET A 126 -6.62 -7.58 -2.03
CA MET A 126 -5.88 -6.90 -0.97
C MET A 126 -6.69 -5.70 -0.48
N TYR A 127 -7.15 -5.76 0.76
CA TYR A 127 -7.74 -4.61 1.43
C TYR A 127 -6.61 -3.75 2.00
N VAL A 128 -6.61 -2.46 1.68
CA VAL A 128 -5.59 -1.51 2.12
C VAL A 128 -6.27 -0.33 2.80
N GLY A 129 -5.91 -0.08 4.06
CA GLY A 129 -6.20 1.14 4.79
C GLY A 129 -4.93 1.96 4.94
N THR A 130 -4.94 3.23 4.53
CA THR A 130 -3.76 4.09 4.58
C THR A 130 -4.10 5.47 5.11
N THR A 131 -3.28 5.97 6.03
CA THR A 131 -3.41 7.32 6.54
C THR A 131 -3.05 8.33 5.45
N PHE A 132 -3.93 9.30 5.24
CA PHE A 132 -3.59 10.49 4.49
C PHE A 132 -2.74 11.40 5.38
N ALA A 133 -1.53 11.74 4.96
CA ALA A 133 -0.59 12.55 5.75
C ALA A 133 -0.23 13.87 5.04
N GLY A 134 -1.17 14.41 4.26
CA GLY A 134 -0.89 15.51 3.34
C GLY A 134 0.15 15.11 2.29
N ASN A 135 0.22 15.90 1.23
CA ASN A 135 1.43 15.96 0.41
C ASN A 135 1.90 17.41 0.47
N PRO A 136 3.19 17.69 0.76
CA PRO A 136 3.72 19.05 0.63
C PRO A 136 3.71 19.53 -0.83
N GLY A 137 3.64 18.60 -1.79
CA GLY A 137 3.54 18.86 -3.22
C GLY A 137 2.09 19.14 -3.64
N ASN A 138 1.88 20.27 -4.34
CA ASN A 138 0.59 20.80 -4.77
C ASN A 138 -0.01 20.03 -5.99
N THR A 139 0.53 18.87 -6.35
CA THR A 139 0.34 18.25 -7.67
C THR A 139 -0.30 16.88 -7.67
N SER A 140 -0.57 16.23 -6.52
CA SER A 140 -1.25 14.93 -6.58
C SER A 140 -2.77 15.10 -6.50
N PRO A 141 -3.52 14.92 -7.61
CA PRO A 141 -4.96 14.67 -7.52
C PRO A 141 -5.20 13.47 -6.60
N ARG A 142 -6.37 13.40 -5.96
CA ARG A 142 -6.78 12.31 -5.06
C ARG A 142 -6.54 10.94 -5.70
N THR A 143 -5.41 10.33 -5.40
CA THR A 143 -5.03 9.06 -6.02
C THR A 143 -5.07 7.91 -5.01
N ARG A 144 -5.19 8.21 -3.71
CA ARG A 144 -5.21 7.20 -2.65
C ARG A 144 -6.47 7.30 -1.79
N PRO A 145 -7.37 6.31 -1.86
CA PRO A 145 -8.49 6.20 -0.92
C PRO A 145 -7.98 5.90 0.49
N GLY A 146 -8.73 6.33 1.51
CA GLY A 146 -8.42 6.02 2.90
C GLY A 146 -8.50 4.51 3.15
N ILE A 147 -9.49 3.85 2.55
CA ILE A 147 -9.58 2.39 2.51
C ILE A 147 -10.05 1.92 1.13
N ALA A 148 -9.49 0.83 0.61
CA ALA A 148 -9.95 0.21 -0.64
C ALA A 148 -9.66 -1.30 -0.73
N SER A 149 -10.47 -1.99 -1.51
CA SER A 149 -10.17 -3.32 -2.05
C SER A 149 -9.42 -3.18 -3.36
N ARG A 150 -8.25 -3.80 -3.44
CA ARG A 150 -7.36 -3.76 -4.60
C ARG A 150 -7.17 -5.16 -5.19
N SER A 151 -7.19 -5.23 -6.50
CA SER A 151 -7.06 -6.48 -7.24
C SER A 151 -5.66 -7.08 -7.07
N LEU A 152 -5.62 -8.41 -6.98
CA LEU A 152 -4.40 -9.21 -7.04
C LEU A 152 -4.29 -9.96 -8.38
N ASP A 153 -5.20 -9.73 -9.31
CA ASP A 153 -5.15 -10.34 -10.63
C ASP A 153 -4.05 -9.74 -11.48
N THR A 154 -3.41 -10.58 -12.29
CA THR A 154 -2.24 -10.20 -13.09
C THR A 154 -2.46 -9.01 -14.01
N ASN A 155 -3.66 -8.91 -14.59
CA ASN A 155 -3.98 -7.86 -15.57
C ASN A 155 -4.43 -6.54 -14.92
N SER A 156 -4.69 -6.53 -13.62
CA SER A 156 -5.24 -5.38 -12.90
C SER A 156 -4.60 -5.18 -11.53
N LEU A 157 -3.34 -5.62 -11.39
CA LEU A 157 -2.63 -5.57 -10.12
C LEU A 157 -2.73 -4.21 -9.45
N PHE A 158 -3.16 -4.23 -8.19
CA PHE A 158 -3.32 -3.09 -7.30
C PHE A 158 -4.39 -2.06 -7.70
N GLN A 159 -5.09 -2.27 -8.81
CA GLN A 159 -6.22 -1.43 -9.21
C GLN A 159 -7.40 -1.61 -8.26
N ILE A 160 -8.23 -0.56 -8.12
CA ILE A 160 -9.44 -0.63 -7.30
C ILE A 160 -10.44 -1.61 -7.92
N VAL A 161 -10.96 -2.52 -7.11
CA VAL A 161 -11.96 -3.50 -7.53
C VAL A 161 -13.29 -2.81 -7.80
N ASN A 162 -14.00 -3.25 -8.84
CA ASN A 162 -15.30 -2.72 -9.27
C ASN A 162 -15.32 -1.20 -9.53
N ASN A 163 -14.21 -0.63 -9.98
CA ASN A 163 -14.11 0.80 -10.28
C ASN A 163 -14.87 1.15 -11.57
N ASN A 164 -16.09 1.65 -11.42
CA ASN A 164 -16.97 2.07 -12.50
C ASN A 164 -17.14 3.59 -12.48
N VAL A 165 -17.08 4.21 -13.65
CA VAL A 165 -17.41 5.63 -13.84
C VAL A 165 -18.77 5.70 -14.54
N ASP A 166 -19.74 6.35 -13.91
CA ASP A 166 -21.05 6.56 -14.53
C ASP A 166 -21.03 7.69 -15.58
N ARG A 167 -22.15 7.88 -16.29
CA ARG A 167 -22.29 8.93 -17.31
C ARG A 167 -22.23 10.36 -16.75
N HIS A 168 -22.32 10.54 -15.43
CA HIS A 168 -22.24 11.81 -14.73
C HIS A 168 -20.84 12.03 -14.12
N ASN A 169 -19.84 11.22 -14.49
CA ASN A 169 -18.49 11.21 -13.94
C ASN A 169 -18.43 10.88 -12.43
N ASN A 170 -19.44 10.21 -11.88
CA ASN A 170 -19.35 9.66 -10.54
C ASN A 170 -18.58 8.35 -10.58
N THR A 171 -17.59 8.23 -9.70
CA THR A 171 -16.86 6.99 -9.48
C THR A 171 -17.59 6.17 -8.42
N SER A 172 -17.80 4.90 -8.73
CA SER A 172 -18.28 3.89 -7.79
C SER A 172 -17.30 2.75 -7.79
N GLY A 173 -16.97 2.20 -6.64
CA GLY A 173 -16.07 1.06 -6.55
C GLY A 173 -15.82 0.68 -5.11
N SER A 174 -14.97 -0.33 -4.92
CA SER A 174 -14.64 -0.83 -3.58
C SER A 174 -13.60 0.07 -2.91
N HIS A 175 -13.95 1.33 -2.64
CA HIS A 175 -13.09 2.31 -1.99
C HIS A 175 -13.90 3.33 -1.18
N MET A 176 -13.26 3.98 -0.21
CA MET A 176 -13.79 5.13 0.52
C MET A 176 -12.72 6.20 0.66
N PHE A 177 -13.08 7.45 0.35
CA PHE A 177 -12.23 8.63 0.53
C PHE A 177 -12.69 9.42 1.76
N VAL A 178 -11.73 10.04 2.45
CA VAL A 178 -12.03 11.13 3.38
C VAL A 178 -12.41 12.36 2.55
N GLU A 179 -13.38 13.14 3.02
CA GLU A 179 -13.81 14.35 2.31
C GLU A 179 -12.66 15.35 2.15
N LYS A 180 -12.57 16.02 0.99
CA LYS A 180 -11.39 16.87 0.65
C LYS A 180 -11.06 17.89 1.72
N LYS A 181 -12.11 18.51 2.24
CA LYS A 181 -12.04 19.61 3.20
C LYS A 181 -11.53 19.14 4.55
N LEU A 182 -11.57 17.83 4.80
CA LEU A 182 -11.23 17.19 6.05
C LEU A 182 -9.96 16.35 5.97
N GLU A 183 -9.45 16.02 4.77
CA GLU A 183 -8.27 15.16 4.59
C GLU A 183 -7.06 15.63 5.43
N ALA A 184 -6.85 16.94 5.57
CA ALA A 184 -5.73 17.49 6.34
C ALA A 184 -5.95 17.54 7.87
N SER A 185 -7.19 17.49 8.35
CA SER A 185 -7.54 17.68 9.78
C SER A 185 -8.13 16.44 10.44
N TYR A 186 -8.83 15.61 9.66
CA TYR A 186 -9.45 14.37 10.09
C TYR A 186 -8.57 13.18 9.69
N ILE A 187 -7.57 12.91 10.51
CA ILE A 187 -6.59 11.85 10.28
C ILE A 187 -7.12 10.54 10.84
N ILE A 188 -7.13 9.50 9.99
CA ILE A 188 -7.45 8.12 10.38
C ILE A 188 -6.13 7.35 10.50
N ASN A 189 -5.82 6.87 11.71
CA ASN A 189 -4.67 6.02 11.97
C ASN A 189 -5.11 4.55 12.01
N TYR A 190 -4.53 3.73 11.14
CA TYR A 190 -4.81 2.30 10.99
C TYR A 190 -3.83 1.50 11.84
N VAL A 191 -4.34 0.74 12.80
CA VAL A 191 -3.54 0.03 13.80
C VAL A 191 -3.38 -1.44 13.44
N TYR A 192 -4.48 -2.09 13.01
CA TYR A 192 -4.48 -3.52 12.72
C TYR A 192 -5.57 -3.88 11.72
N GLY A 193 -5.41 -5.02 11.04
CA GLY A 193 -6.39 -5.56 10.11
C GLY A 193 -6.44 -7.07 10.20
N PHE A 194 -7.65 -7.63 10.10
CA PHE A 194 -7.86 -9.08 10.16
C PHE A 194 -9.17 -9.47 9.47
N THR A 195 -9.34 -10.78 9.27
CA THR A 195 -10.57 -11.36 8.73
C THR A 195 -11.24 -12.24 9.78
N SER A 196 -12.57 -12.22 9.82
CA SER A 196 -13.36 -13.10 10.69
C SER A 196 -14.74 -13.29 10.10
N GLU A 197 -15.25 -14.53 10.09
CA GLU A 197 -16.64 -14.86 9.72
C GLU A 197 -17.09 -14.28 8.37
N GLY A 198 -16.19 -14.24 7.37
CA GLY A 198 -16.50 -13.72 6.03
C GLY A 198 -16.39 -12.20 5.88
N PHE A 199 -15.95 -11.48 6.92
CA PHE A 199 -15.74 -10.04 6.90
C PHE A 199 -14.27 -9.66 7.04
N SER A 200 -13.94 -8.47 6.55
CA SER A 200 -12.64 -7.82 6.70
C SER A 200 -12.76 -6.64 7.66
N TYR A 201 -11.89 -6.57 8.67
CA TYR A 201 -11.93 -5.57 9.72
C TYR A 201 -10.63 -4.76 9.75
N PHE A 202 -10.78 -3.48 10.11
CA PHE A 202 -9.66 -2.58 10.41
C PHE A 202 -9.91 -1.95 11.77
N LEU A 203 -8.91 -2.00 12.65
CA LEU A 203 -8.88 -1.23 13.89
C LEU A 203 -8.27 0.13 13.57
N THR A 204 -9.02 1.19 13.83
CA THR A 204 -8.57 2.57 13.62
C THR A 204 -8.64 3.40 14.88
N THR A 205 -7.81 4.43 14.93
CA THR A 205 -7.89 5.52 15.91
C THR A 205 -8.06 6.82 15.11
N GLN A 206 -9.09 7.58 15.44
CA GLN A 206 -9.46 8.81 14.74
C GLN A 206 -10.24 9.72 15.68
N ARG A 207 -10.41 10.99 15.31
CA ARG A 207 -11.24 11.92 16.08
C ARG A 207 -12.69 11.44 16.11
N GLU A 208 -13.36 11.63 17.24
CA GLU A 208 -14.77 11.27 17.41
C GLU A 208 -15.67 12.10 16.48
N THR A 209 -15.41 13.41 16.41
CA THR A 209 -16.19 14.38 15.62
C THR A 209 -15.29 15.17 14.67
N ILE A 210 -15.92 15.84 13.72
CA ILE A 210 -15.26 16.74 12.76
C ILE A 210 -14.95 18.10 13.40
N ASP A 211 -15.73 18.53 14.40
CA ASP A 211 -15.59 19.81 15.08
C ASP A 211 -14.71 19.71 16.34
N ASP A 212 -13.80 20.67 16.52
CA ASP A 212 -12.97 20.86 17.73
C ASP A 212 -13.77 21.36 18.96
N THR A 213 -15.12 21.37 18.89
CA THR A 213 -15.99 21.97 19.92
C THR A 213 -16.70 20.93 20.79
N SER A 214 -16.06 19.81 21.11
CA SER A 214 -16.50 19.02 22.25
C SER A 214 -16.02 19.72 23.54
N PRO A 215 -16.90 20.00 24.52
CA PRO A 215 -16.62 20.83 25.69
C PRO A 215 -15.58 20.23 26.64
#